data_AF-A0A4Y2FP63-F1
#
_entry.id   AF-A0A4Y2FP63-F1
#
_cell.length_a   1.000
_cell.length_b   1.000
_cell.length_c   1.000
_cell.angle_alpha   90.00
_cell.angle_beta   90.00
_cell.angle_gamma   90.00
#
_symmetry.space_group_name_H-M   'P 1'
#
loop_
_entity.id
_entity.type
_entity.pdbx_description
1 polymer ?
#
loop_
_entity_poly.entity_id
_entity_poly.type
_entity_poly.pdbx_seq_one_letter_code
_entity_poly.pdbx_strand_id
1 'polypeptide(L)'
;MLWLFGKWNNLTLPGCYGYIESLSSNSMEFAIFRILFLLFIPQPASDYNTIYTTLLCALEKEKRYGHDAGIVTFDQPLYTEAREIVAAAPEGSDLSKIVIRLGGFHLLSSFLEHLVILCKEVVSKRCFL
;
A
#
# COMPACT_ATOMS: atom_id res chain seq x y z
N MET A 1 -12.92 -4.29 -5.10
CA MET A 1 -13.72 -5.55 -5.19
C MET A 1 -15.20 -5.29 -5.47
N LEU A 2 -15.89 -4.41 -4.73
CA LEU A 2 -17.32 -4.10 -4.94
C LEU A 2 -17.66 -3.60 -6.37
N TRP A 3 -16.81 -2.76 -6.96
CA TRP A 3 -16.99 -2.30 -8.35
C TRP A 3 -17.00 -3.45 -9.37
N LEU A 4 -16.02 -4.36 -9.26
CA LEU A 4 -15.90 -5.55 -10.11
C LEU A 4 -17.11 -6.47 -9.92
N PHE A 5 -17.56 -6.67 -8.68
CA PHE A 5 -18.77 -7.43 -8.40
C PHE A 5 -20.02 -6.80 -9.03
N GLY A 6 -20.15 -5.48 -8.97
CA GLY A 6 -21.27 -4.79 -9.62
C GLY A 6 -21.22 -4.88 -11.14
N LYS A 7 -20.03 -4.79 -11.75
CA LYS A 7 -19.84 -5.05 -13.18
C LYS A 7 -20.17 -6.49 -13.56
N TRP A 8 -19.79 -7.46 -12.73
CA TRP A 8 -20.12 -8.88 -12.91
C TRP A 8 -21.64 -9.14 -12.86
N ASN A 9 -22.37 -8.37 -12.04
CA ASN A 9 -23.83 -8.41 -11.95
C ASN A 9 -24.53 -7.47 -12.96
N ASN A 10 -23.83 -7.00 -14.00
CA ASN A 10 -24.35 -6.11 -15.04
C ASN A 10 -24.97 -4.80 -14.51
N LEU A 11 -24.51 -4.31 -13.36
CA LEU A 11 -24.95 -3.02 -12.84
C LEU A 11 -24.34 -1.88 -13.65
N THR A 12 -25.13 -0.83 -13.90
CA THR A 12 -24.70 0.39 -14.57
C THR A 12 -23.82 1.24 -13.64
N LEU A 13 -22.54 0.87 -13.55
CA LEU A 13 -21.55 1.58 -12.75
C LEU A 13 -20.62 2.44 -13.63
N PRO A 14 -20.22 3.64 -13.17
CA PRO A 14 -19.17 4.43 -13.80
C PRO A 14 -17.83 3.66 -13.82
N GLY A 15 -16.82 4.22 -14.49
CA GLY A 15 -15.44 3.69 -14.43
C GLY A 15 -14.94 3.61 -12.98
N CYS A 16 -13.90 2.81 -12.72
CA CYS A 16 -13.42 2.54 -11.35
C CYS A 16 -13.17 3.83 -10.55
N TYR A 17 -12.55 4.85 -11.15
CA TYR A 17 -12.35 6.16 -10.54
C TYR A 17 -13.66 6.87 -10.15
N GLY A 18 -14.61 6.98 -11.09
CA GLY A 18 -15.91 7.61 -10.82
C GLY A 18 -16.78 6.82 -9.83
N TYR A 19 -16.57 5.50 -9.74
CA TYR A 19 -17.25 4.69 -8.73
C TYR A 19 -16.76 5.00 -7.32
N ILE A 20 -15.44 5.14 -7.11
CA ILE A 20 -14.88 5.54 -5.82
C ILE A 20 -15.37 6.93 -5.44
N GLU A 21 -15.35 7.88 -6.38
CA GLU A 21 -15.87 9.23 -6.18
C GLU A 21 -17.35 9.23 -5.75
N SER A 22 -18.19 8.42 -6.40
CA SER A 22 -19.62 8.29 -6.08
C SER A 22 -19.91 7.66 -4.71
N LEU A 23 -19.01 6.79 -4.25
CA LEU A 23 -19.09 6.20 -2.92
C LEU A 23 -18.67 7.21 -1.86
N SER A 24 -17.61 7.97 -2.12
CA SER A 24 -17.10 8.99 -1.20
C SER A 24 -17.99 10.23 -1.10
N SER A 25 -18.81 10.52 -2.11
CA SER A 25 -19.67 11.70 -2.13
C SER A 25 -20.88 11.61 -1.19
N ASN A 26 -21.26 10.40 -0.76
CA ASN A 26 -22.42 10.15 0.10
C ASN A 26 -22.07 9.84 1.57
N SER A 27 -20.78 9.73 1.93
CA SER A 27 -20.37 9.48 3.32
C SER A 27 -20.07 10.78 4.07
N MET A 28 -20.86 11.05 5.11
CA MET A 28 -20.72 12.19 6.00
C MET A 28 -19.51 11.98 6.93
N GLU A 29 -18.72 13.05 7.12
CA GLU A 29 -17.42 13.12 7.83
C GLU A 29 -16.21 12.51 7.09
N PHE A 30 -15.53 13.35 6.30
CA PHE A 30 -14.15 13.07 5.89
C PHE A 30 -13.19 13.69 6.92
N ALA A 31 -12.26 12.89 7.44
CA ALA A 31 -11.08 13.44 8.08
C ALA A 31 -10.24 14.13 7.00
N ILE A 32 -9.83 15.38 7.23
CA ILE A 32 -8.92 16.08 6.30
C ILE A 32 -7.54 15.44 6.43
N PHE A 33 -7.16 14.66 5.43
CA PHE A 33 -5.82 14.08 5.35
C PHE A 33 -4.88 15.04 4.62
N ARG A 34 -3.79 15.43 5.28
CA ARG A 34 -2.73 16.21 4.63
C ARG A 34 -1.71 15.26 4.04
N ILE A 35 -1.72 15.13 2.71
CA ILE A 35 -0.68 14.41 1.98
C ILE A 35 0.54 15.32 1.90
N LEU A 36 1.62 14.92 2.56
CA LEU A 36 2.91 15.59 2.46
C LEU A 36 3.85 14.71 1.64
N PHE A 37 4.49 15.28 0.64
CA PHE A 37 5.56 14.59 -0.08
C PHE A 37 6.72 14.33 0.89
N LEU A 38 7.21 13.09 0.90
CA LEU A 38 8.31 12.71 1.77
C LEU A 38 9.64 13.30 1.27
N LEU A 39 10.66 13.25 2.13
CA LEU A 39 12.02 13.64 1.77
C LEU A 39 12.53 12.69 0.67
N PHE A 40 13.15 13.24 -0.37
CA PHE A 40 13.86 12.43 -1.35
C PHE A 40 15.24 12.07 -0.78
N ILE A 41 15.50 10.78 -0.62
CA ILE A 41 16.82 10.30 -0.16
C ILE A 41 17.60 9.89 -1.43
N PRO A 42 18.67 10.62 -1.80
CA PRO A 42 19.39 10.41 -3.05
C PRO A 42 20.42 9.27 -2.91
N GLN A 43 19.95 8.09 -2.49
CA GLN A 43 20.75 6.88 -2.32
C GLN A 43 19.97 5.69 -2.89
N PRO A 44 20.66 4.63 -3.36
CA PRO A 44 19.99 3.46 -3.91
C PRO A 44 19.14 2.80 -2.83
N ALA A 45 17.91 2.44 -3.19
CA ALA A 45 16.97 1.79 -2.27
C ALA A 45 17.42 0.38 -1.85
N SER A 46 18.34 -0.24 -2.59
CA SER A 46 18.95 -1.54 -2.28
C SER A 46 20.05 -1.48 -1.22
N ASP A 47 20.40 -0.29 -0.73
CA ASP A 47 21.35 -0.15 0.38
C ASP A 47 20.58 -0.13 1.70
N TYR A 48 20.95 -1.04 2.61
CA TYR A 48 20.44 -1.12 3.97
C TYR A 48 20.51 0.21 4.72
N ASN A 49 21.58 0.99 4.50
CA ASN A 49 21.73 2.30 5.12
C ASN A 49 20.65 3.28 4.64
N THR A 50 20.27 3.21 3.36
CA THR A 50 19.18 4.02 2.80
C THR A 50 17.86 3.70 3.49
N ILE A 51 17.55 2.41 3.66
CA ILE A 51 16.31 1.97 4.33
C ILE A 51 16.32 2.41 5.80
N TYR A 52 17.44 2.21 6.49
CA TYR A 52 17.62 2.64 7.87
C TYR A 52 17.45 4.16 8.05
N THR A 53 18.11 4.96 7.22
CA THR A 53 17.95 6.42 7.21
C THR A 53 16.50 6.81 6.91
N THR A 54 15.82 6.12 5.99
CA THR A 54 14.40 6.35 5.69
C THR A 54 13.53 6.16 6.93
N LEU A 55 13.75 5.09 7.69
CA LEU A 55 13.02 4.81 8.94
C LEU A 55 13.26 5.89 10.00
N LEU A 56 14.49 6.35 10.16
CA LEU A 56 14.82 7.44 11.08
C LEU A 56 14.15 8.77 10.68
N CYS A 57 14.18 9.10 9.38
CA CYS A 57 13.49 10.29 8.87
C CYS A 57 11.97 10.20 9.06
N ALA A 58 11.38 9.02 8.94
CA ALA A 58 9.97 8.80 9.22
C ALA A 58 9.68 9.04 10.71
N LEU A 59 10.45 8.43 11.61
CA LEU A 59 10.32 8.63 13.06
C LEU A 59 10.43 10.08 13.50
N GLU A 60 11.41 10.82 12.97
CA GLU A 60 11.58 12.23 13.30
C GLU A 60 10.34 13.05 12.94
N LYS A 61 9.72 12.75 11.79
CA LYS A 61 8.48 13.40 11.37
C LYS A 61 7.30 13.02 12.26
N GLU A 62 7.13 11.74 12.57
CA GLU A 62 6.07 11.28 13.46
C GLU A 62 6.17 11.96 14.83
N LYS A 63 7.37 12.01 15.41
CA LYS A 63 7.65 12.74 16.66
C LYS A 63 7.32 14.22 16.56
N ARG A 64 7.69 14.87 15.45
CA ARG A 64 7.39 16.29 15.20
C ARG A 64 5.89 16.57 15.17
N TYR A 65 5.07 15.61 14.76
CA TYR A 65 3.61 15.73 14.74
C TYR A 65 2.93 15.18 16.01
N GLY A 66 3.70 14.72 16.99
CA GLY A 66 3.17 14.20 18.27
C GLY A 66 2.62 12.77 18.17
N HIS A 67 3.02 12.00 17.16
CA HIS A 67 2.66 10.60 17.03
C HIS A 67 3.68 9.72 17.76
N ASP A 68 3.18 8.80 18.62
CA ASP A 68 4.04 7.87 19.37
C ASP A 68 4.45 6.65 18.54
N ALA A 69 3.69 6.29 17.51
CA ALA A 69 3.99 5.18 16.60
C ALA A 69 3.72 5.57 15.15
N GLY A 70 4.60 5.14 14.24
CA GLY A 70 4.53 5.43 12.82
C GLY A 70 4.27 4.17 12.00
N ILE A 71 3.45 4.28 10.95
CA ILE A 71 3.26 3.20 9.97
C ILE A 71 4.05 3.57 8.71
N VAL A 72 5.02 2.73 8.35
CA VAL A 72 5.82 2.92 7.13
C VAL A 72 5.53 1.80 6.16
N THR A 73 5.18 2.15 4.93
CA THR A 73 4.91 1.20 3.85
C THR A 73 6.09 1.10 2.89
N PHE A 74 6.52 -0.11 2.57
CA PHE A 74 7.55 -0.38 1.57
C PHE A 74 7.07 -1.37 0.52
N ASP A 75 7.55 -1.22 -0.72
CA ASP A 75 7.35 -2.23 -1.75
C ASP A 75 8.00 -3.56 -1.38
N GLN A 76 7.58 -4.65 -2.02
CA GLN A 76 7.94 -6.03 -1.65
C GLN A 76 9.43 -6.29 -1.38
N PRO A 77 10.40 -5.86 -2.22
CA PRO A 77 11.82 -6.10 -1.92
C PRO A 77 12.28 -5.35 -0.66
N LEU A 78 11.88 -4.09 -0.53
CA LEU A 78 12.29 -3.21 0.58
C LEU A 78 11.59 -3.57 1.90
N TYR A 79 10.38 -4.14 1.82
CA TYR A 79 9.61 -4.57 2.99
C TYR A 79 10.36 -5.59 3.83
N THR A 80 11.03 -6.54 3.18
CA THR A 80 11.75 -7.62 3.88
C THR A 80 12.93 -7.04 4.64
N GLU A 81 13.76 -6.23 3.98
CA GLU A 81 14.94 -5.58 4.57
C GLU A 81 14.54 -4.62 5.70
N ALA A 82 13.48 -3.83 5.50
CA ALA A 82 12.97 -2.93 6.53
C ALA A 82 12.48 -3.67 7.78
N ARG A 83 11.88 -4.86 7.60
CA ARG A 83 11.46 -5.70 8.72
C ARG A 83 12.63 -6.31 9.47
N GLU A 84 13.66 -6.74 8.78
CA GLU A 84 14.88 -7.26 9.41
C GLU A 84 15.55 -6.18 10.26
N ILE A 85 15.64 -4.94 9.76
CA ILE A 85 16.17 -3.79 10.49
C ILE A 85 15.38 -3.55 11.78
N VAL A 86 14.04 -3.50 11.71
CA VAL A 86 13.20 -3.25 12.89
C VAL A 86 13.26 -4.43 13.88
N ALA A 87 13.33 -5.67 13.39
CA ALA A 87 13.44 -6.86 14.23
C ALA A 87 14.80 -6.97 14.95
N ALA A 88 15.86 -6.45 14.34
CA ALA A 88 17.20 -6.41 14.93
C ALA A 88 17.38 -5.23 15.91
N ALA A 89 16.41 -4.31 15.99
CA ALA A 89 16.50 -3.15 16.87
C ALA A 89 16.37 -3.57 18.35
N PRO A 90 17.15 -2.95 19.27
CA PRO A 90 17.02 -3.22 20.70
C PRO A 90 15.61 -2.96 21.21
N GLU A 91 15.16 -3.76 22.18
CA GLU A 91 13.89 -3.53 22.86
C GLU A 91 13.85 -2.13 23.49
N GLY A 92 12.76 -1.40 23.25
CA GLY A 92 12.58 -0.03 23.74
C GLY A 92 13.26 1.05 22.91
N SER A 93 13.92 0.70 21.80
CA SER A 93 14.43 1.69 20.85
C SER A 93 13.29 2.42 20.10
N ASP A 94 13.56 3.62 19.57
CA ASP A 94 12.56 4.34 18.78
C ASP A 94 12.11 3.56 17.54
N LEU A 95 12.98 2.73 16.97
CA LEU A 95 12.68 1.86 15.83
C LEU A 95 11.64 0.80 16.15
N SER A 96 11.56 0.31 17.40
CA SER A 96 10.55 -0.67 17.79
C SER A 96 9.13 -0.10 17.79
N LYS A 97 8.98 1.22 17.68
CA LYS A 97 7.69 1.92 17.57
C LYS A 97 7.18 2.02 16.13
N ILE A 98 8.00 1.64 15.14
CA ILE A 98 7.61 1.65 13.74
C ILE A 98 6.90 0.33 13.39
N VAL A 99 5.73 0.45 12.76
CA VAL A 99 5.04 -0.68 12.14
C VAL A 99 5.33 -0.69 10.65
N ILE A 100 6.08 -1.70 10.19
CA ILE A 100 6.36 -1.90 8.77
C ILE A 100 5.19 -2.62 8.10
N ARG A 101 4.64 -2.00 7.05
CA ARG A 101 3.58 -2.57 6.21
C ARG A 101 4.05 -2.76 4.78
N LEU A 102 3.48 -3.78 4.13
CA LEU A 102 3.71 -4.02 2.71
C LEU A 102 2.91 -3.00 1.89
N GLY A 103 3.59 -2.26 1.03
CA GLY A 103 3.03 -1.32 0.07
C GLY A 103 2.18 -2.06 -0.96
N GLY A 104 0.89 -1.72 -1.02
CA GLY A 104 -0.15 -2.58 -1.55
C GLY A 104 -0.76 -2.19 -2.89
N PHE A 105 -0.08 -1.42 -3.75
CA PHE A 105 -0.67 -1.06 -5.06
C PHE A 105 -0.24 -1.98 -6.21
N HIS A 106 1.01 -2.45 -6.24
CA HIS A 106 1.44 -3.39 -7.28
C HIS A 106 0.83 -4.78 -7.08
N LEU A 107 0.70 -5.26 -5.84
CA LEU A 107 0.14 -6.59 -5.57
C LEU A 107 -1.35 -6.70 -5.95
N LEU A 108 -2.14 -5.65 -5.76
CA LEU A 108 -3.55 -5.68 -6.18
C LEU A 108 -3.67 -5.66 -7.71
N SER A 109 -2.90 -4.81 -8.41
CA SER A 109 -2.89 -4.79 -9.89
C SER A 109 -2.35 -6.09 -10.46
N SER A 110 -1.25 -6.64 -9.95
CA SER A 110 -0.67 -7.91 -10.41
C SER A 110 -1.54 -9.13 -10.05
N PHE A 111 -2.21 -9.11 -8.90
CA PHE A 111 -3.20 -10.13 -8.53
C PHE A 111 -4.44 -10.05 -9.44
N LEU A 112 -4.96 -8.85 -9.72
CA LEU A 112 -6.07 -8.67 -10.65
C LEU A 112 -5.68 -9.05 -12.08
N GLU A 113 -4.45 -8.74 -12.52
CA GLU A 113 -3.90 -9.17 -13.80
C GLU A 113 -3.82 -10.69 -13.90
N HIS A 114 -3.29 -11.36 -12.88
CA HIS A 114 -3.26 -12.82 -12.81
C HIS A 114 -4.67 -13.42 -12.81
N LEU A 115 -5.62 -12.84 -12.08
CA LEU A 115 -6.99 -13.31 -12.01
C LEU A 115 -7.72 -13.11 -13.35
N VAL A 116 -7.45 -12.02 -14.08
CA VAL A 116 -7.94 -11.79 -15.44
C VAL A 116 -7.36 -12.80 -16.43
N ILE A 117 -6.06 -13.11 -16.35
CA ILE A 117 -5.42 -14.14 -17.20
C ILE A 117 -6.04 -15.51 -16.93
N LEU A 118 -6.19 -15.89 -15.66
CA LEU A 118 -6.81 -17.15 -15.25
C LEU A 118 -8.26 -17.23 -15.75
N CYS A 119 -9.05 -16.16 -15.58
CA CYS A 119 -10.42 -16.09 -16.08
C CYS A 119 -10.49 -16.23 -17.61
N LYS A 120 -9.57 -15.60 -18.36
CA LYS A 120 -9.48 -15.78 -19.82
C LYS A 120 -9.17 -17.22 -20.19
N GLU A 121 -8.28 -17.88 -19.46
CA GLU A 121 -7.90 -19.26 -19.75
C GLU A 121 -9.02 -20.26 -19.40
N VAL A 122 -9.74 -20.03 -18.30
CA VAL A 122 -10.90 -20.85 -17.88
C VAL A 122 -12.10 -20.66 -18.83
N VAL A 123 -12.34 -19.44 -19.31
CA VAL A 123 -13.38 -19.17 -20.31
C VAL A 123 -13.00 -19.77 -21.67
N SER A 124 -11.73 -19.67 -22.08
CA SER A 124 -11.22 -20.30 -23.30
C SER A 124 -11.40 -21.83 -23.26
N LYS A 125 -11.06 -22.48 -22.14
CA LYS A 125 -11.22 -23.94 -21.97
C LYS A 125 -12.70 -24.39 -21.90
N ARG A 126 -13.65 -23.50 -21.55
CA ARG A 126 -15.09 -23.79 -21.58
C ARG A 126 -15.76 -23.61 -22.95
N CYS A 127 -15.16 -22.85 -23.87
CA CYS A 127 -15.68 -22.71 -25.24
C CYS A 127 -15.26 -23.85 -26.18
N PHE A 128 -14.43 -24.80 -25.72
CA PHE A 128 -13.99 -25.98 -26.46
C PHE A 128 -14.56 -27.31 -25.93
N LEU A 129 -15.60 -27.25 -25.07
CA LEU A 129 -16.39 -28.40 -24.61
C LEU A 129 -17.87 -28.20 -24.95
#